data_AF-A0A9E3U752-F1
#
_entry.id   AF-A0A9E3U752-F1
#
_cell.length_a   1.000
_cell.length_b   1.000
_cell.length_c   1.000
_cell.angle_alpha   90.00
_cell.angle_beta   90.00
_cell.angle_gamma   90.00
#
_symmetry.space_group_name_H-M   'P 1'
#
loop_
_entity.id
_entity.type
_entity.pdbx_description
1 polymer ?
#
loop_
_entity_poly.entity_id
_entity_poly.type
_entity_poly.pdbx_seq_one_letter_code
_entity_poly.pdbx_strand_id
1 'polypeptide(L)'
;MRLVGLAVFVSLLALGCPSKPKADADAGLADAAVAEKSAEADAGGSDDVVPVYVVDPKAPPVPVAEKLCAGLTLMPEKKRAACCDTTPGIVFVKECTAALSAAIAGKAIALADADVDACIAAFEKTLEGCEWVGPFPPGPPPACMGILKGNVGAGKKCRSSLECAGDLRCVGLGPTQAGTCTAPGAGGESCGGATDALATYVRQNDLDKRHPECRERCIKHQCASPVAEGGACLISADCADALQCLPAAGPGPKPGLPAKKCVAGKAPGKEGEPCPAGVCEGNLQCIGGKCGSRKARDEECKDDFECRGGCLKSGAATKGKCGPRCDIRG
;
A
#
# COMPACT_ATOMS: atom_id res chain seq x y z
N MET A 1 -36.44 47.08 5.47
CA MET A 1 -37.90 46.85 5.35
C MET A 1 -38.16 46.05 4.09
N ARG A 2 -38.80 44.88 4.22
CA ARG A 2 -39.46 44.05 3.18
C ARG A 2 -38.52 43.41 2.12
N LEU A 3 -38.66 42.16 1.69
CA LEU A 3 -39.73 41.16 1.81
C LEU A 3 -39.13 39.74 1.64
N VAL A 4 -39.62 38.81 2.47
CA VAL A 4 -39.33 37.38 2.47
C VAL A 4 -40.12 36.70 1.34
N GLY A 5 -39.49 35.77 0.60
CA GLY A 5 -40.14 34.93 -0.40
C GLY A 5 -39.73 33.46 -0.22
N LEU A 6 -40.56 32.72 0.52
CA LEU A 6 -40.48 31.29 0.78
C LEU A 6 -41.16 30.56 -0.38
N ALA A 7 -40.51 29.60 -1.04
CA ALA A 7 -41.16 28.69 -1.99
C ALA A 7 -40.84 27.24 -1.59
N VAL A 8 -41.87 26.59 -1.05
CA VAL A 8 -41.92 25.17 -0.71
C VAL A 8 -42.40 24.42 -1.96
N PHE A 9 -41.58 23.51 -2.50
CA PHE A 9 -42.01 22.54 -3.51
C PHE A 9 -41.94 21.14 -2.89
N VAL A 10 -43.12 20.60 -2.57
CA VAL A 10 -43.34 19.20 -2.24
C VAL A 10 -43.70 18.49 -3.54
N SER A 11 -42.88 17.52 -3.96
CA SER A 11 -43.24 16.58 -5.02
C SER A 11 -43.11 15.16 -4.49
N LEU A 12 -44.25 14.59 -4.12
CA LEU A 12 -44.45 13.14 -4.03
C LEU A 12 -44.46 12.57 -5.45
N LEU A 13 -43.52 11.68 -5.75
CA LEU A 13 -43.61 10.76 -6.88
C LEU A 13 -43.50 9.33 -6.35
N ALA A 14 -44.63 8.65 -6.35
CA ALA A 14 -44.75 7.22 -6.16
C ALA A 14 -44.31 6.51 -7.45
N LEU A 15 -43.30 5.66 -7.36
CA LEU A 15 -42.94 4.70 -8.42
C LEU A 15 -42.88 3.31 -7.79
N GLY A 16 -43.80 2.46 -8.24
CA GLY A 16 -43.99 1.09 -7.78
C GLY A 16 -42.88 0.15 -8.24
N CYS A 17 -42.63 -0.87 -7.40
CA CYS A 17 -41.73 -1.99 -7.69
C CYS A 17 -42.39 -2.96 -8.69
N PRO A 18 -41.76 -3.27 -9.84
CA PRO A 18 -42.13 -4.43 -10.63
C PRO A 18 -41.62 -5.74 -10.01
N SER A 19 -42.45 -6.77 -10.17
CA SER A 19 -42.40 -8.11 -9.58
C SER A 19 -41.18 -8.97 -9.95
N LYS A 20 -40.83 -9.87 -9.03
CA LYS A 20 -39.84 -10.97 -9.16
C LYS A 20 -40.09 -11.84 -10.41
N PRO A 21 -39.05 -12.23 -11.17
CA PRO A 21 -39.10 -13.39 -12.05
C PRO A 21 -38.88 -14.70 -11.26
N LYS A 22 -39.73 -15.68 -11.58
CA LYS A 22 -39.58 -17.11 -11.28
C LYS A 22 -38.49 -17.69 -12.17
N ALA A 23 -37.53 -18.41 -11.61
CA ALA A 23 -36.60 -19.24 -12.36
C ALA A 23 -36.95 -20.70 -12.07
N ASP A 24 -37.43 -21.40 -13.09
CA ASP A 24 -37.61 -22.84 -13.13
C ASP A 24 -36.42 -23.49 -13.85
N ALA A 25 -35.92 -24.55 -13.22
CA ALA A 25 -35.41 -25.82 -13.74
C ALA A 25 -34.14 -25.91 -14.64
N ASP A 26 -33.26 -26.78 -14.14
CA ASP A 26 -32.54 -27.87 -14.82
C ASP A 26 -31.56 -27.58 -15.96
N ALA A 27 -30.28 -27.75 -15.65
CA ALA A 27 -29.33 -28.41 -16.53
C ALA A 27 -28.31 -29.20 -15.69
N GLY A 28 -28.37 -30.52 -15.79
CA GLY A 28 -27.49 -31.46 -15.10
C GLY A 28 -26.03 -31.33 -15.50
N LEU A 29 -25.16 -31.60 -14.54
CA LEU A 29 -23.73 -31.82 -14.75
C LEU A 29 -23.34 -33.15 -14.14
N ALA A 30 -22.70 -33.96 -14.97
CA ALA A 30 -22.25 -35.30 -14.70
C ALA A 30 -21.14 -35.34 -13.63
N ASP A 31 -21.24 -36.34 -12.77
CA ASP A 31 -20.21 -36.80 -11.83
C ASP A 31 -18.87 -37.05 -12.53
N ALA A 32 -17.85 -36.30 -12.12
CA ALA A 32 -16.46 -36.67 -12.28
C ALA A 32 -15.85 -36.82 -10.88
N ALA A 33 -15.77 -38.08 -10.43
CA ALA A 33 -15.14 -38.46 -9.18
C ALA A 33 -13.63 -38.17 -9.24
N VAL A 34 -13.18 -37.15 -8.51
CA VAL A 34 -11.77 -36.93 -8.19
C VAL A 34 -11.56 -37.39 -6.76
N ALA A 35 -10.73 -38.41 -6.58
CA ALA A 35 -10.34 -38.94 -5.29
C ALA A 35 -9.43 -37.93 -4.55
N GLU A 36 -10.02 -37.16 -3.63
CA GLU A 36 -9.27 -36.41 -2.61
C GLU A 36 -8.79 -37.39 -1.54
N LYS A 37 -7.47 -37.55 -1.44
CA LYS A 37 -6.83 -38.00 -0.19
C LYS A 37 -6.83 -36.82 0.77
N SER A 38 -7.90 -36.70 1.55
CA SER A 38 -7.95 -35.82 2.72
C SER A 38 -6.86 -36.24 3.71
N ALA A 39 -5.90 -35.34 3.92
CA ALA A 39 -5.02 -35.41 5.08
C ALA A 39 -5.86 -35.32 6.35
N GLU A 40 -5.53 -36.16 7.33
CA GLU A 40 -6.18 -36.20 8.64
C GLU A 40 -6.20 -34.81 9.28
N ALA A 41 -7.40 -34.24 9.35
CA ALA A 41 -7.70 -33.09 10.16
C ALA A 41 -7.70 -33.53 11.62
N ASP A 42 -6.86 -32.88 12.43
CA ASP A 42 -6.86 -32.94 13.88
C ASP A 42 -8.24 -32.45 14.38
N ALA A 43 -9.12 -33.40 14.68
CA ALA A 43 -10.50 -33.15 15.07
C ALA A 43 -10.60 -33.16 16.61
N GLY A 44 -10.59 -31.97 17.21
CA GLY A 44 -10.99 -31.82 18.61
C GLY A 44 -10.35 -30.64 19.34
N GLY A 45 -10.72 -29.41 19.01
CA GLY A 45 -10.35 -28.24 19.82
C GLY A 45 -11.08 -26.99 19.36
N SER A 46 -11.87 -26.39 20.27
CA SER A 46 -12.56 -25.09 20.22
C SER A 46 -12.47 -24.28 18.90
N ASP A 47 -13.63 -23.89 18.35
CA ASP A 47 -13.82 -22.90 17.25
C ASP A 47 -13.30 -21.48 17.57
N ASP A 48 -12.38 -21.33 18.52
CA ASP A 48 -11.81 -20.06 18.90
C ASP A 48 -10.84 -19.60 17.82
N VAL A 49 -11.19 -18.47 17.19
CA VAL A 49 -10.35 -17.77 16.23
C VAL A 49 -9.09 -17.26 16.93
N VAL A 50 -7.96 -17.94 16.71
CA VAL A 50 -6.66 -17.54 17.27
C VAL A 50 -5.91 -16.64 16.26
N PRO A 51 -5.47 -15.44 16.66
CA PRO A 51 -4.64 -14.59 15.82
C PRO A 51 -3.32 -15.27 15.45
N VAL A 52 -2.86 -15.07 14.22
CA VAL A 52 -1.59 -15.64 13.71
C VAL A 52 -0.38 -15.26 14.60
N TYR A 53 -0.41 -14.06 15.16
CA TYR A 53 0.49 -13.66 16.24
C TYR A 53 -0.23 -13.86 17.57
N VAL A 54 -0.03 -15.03 18.18
CA VAL A 54 -0.39 -15.22 19.58
C VAL A 54 0.55 -14.34 20.39
N VAL A 55 0.08 -13.15 20.74
CA VAL A 55 0.77 -12.26 21.67
C VAL A 55 0.59 -12.88 23.04
N ASP A 56 1.62 -13.55 23.55
CA ASP A 56 1.65 -13.87 24.97
C ASP A 56 1.67 -12.53 25.74
N PRO A 57 0.59 -12.16 26.44
CA PRO A 57 0.53 -10.88 27.13
C PRO A 57 1.56 -10.77 28.26
N LYS A 58 2.20 -11.88 28.65
CA LYS A 58 3.24 -11.93 29.69
C LYS A 58 4.66 -11.90 29.12
N ALA A 59 4.85 -12.14 27.82
CA ALA A 59 6.17 -12.10 27.24
C ALA A 59 6.70 -10.65 27.25
N PRO A 60 7.90 -10.39 27.81
CA PRO A 60 8.47 -9.06 27.80
C PRO A 60 8.78 -8.62 26.36
N PRO A 61 8.55 -7.34 26.01
CA PRO A 61 8.89 -6.84 24.68
C PRO A 61 10.39 -6.91 24.45
N VAL A 62 10.79 -7.21 23.22
CA VAL A 62 12.20 -7.17 22.81
C VAL A 62 12.60 -5.69 22.64
N PRO A 63 13.63 -5.18 23.34
CA PRO A 63 13.97 -3.75 23.31
C PRO A 63 14.22 -3.18 21.91
N VAL A 64 14.92 -3.91 21.04
CA VAL A 64 15.18 -3.46 19.66
C VAL A 64 13.90 -3.38 18.81
N ALA A 65 12.89 -4.23 19.10
CA ALA A 65 11.59 -4.18 18.44
C ALA A 65 10.80 -2.94 18.86
N GLU A 66 10.76 -2.66 20.17
CA GLU A 66 10.11 -1.47 20.71
C GLU A 66 10.71 -0.19 20.14
N LYS A 67 12.04 -0.12 20.10
CA LYS A 67 12.79 1.01 19.54
C LYS A 67 12.43 1.26 18.07
N LEU A 68 12.45 0.22 17.23
CA LEU A 68 12.07 0.34 15.82
C LEU A 68 10.61 0.77 15.65
N CYS A 69 9.68 0.09 16.34
CA CYS A 69 8.25 0.36 16.23
C CYS A 69 7.88 1.77 16.71
N ALA A 70 8.46 2.24 17.81
CA ALA A 70 8.30 3.62 18.27
C ALA A 70 8.90 4.63 17.28
N GLY A 71 10.09 4.34 16.73
CA GLY A 71 10.74 5.19 15.74
C GLY A 71 9.94 5.34 14.44
N LEU A 72 9.31 4.28 13.95
CA LEU A 72 8.58 4.30 12.67
C LEU A 72 7.14 4.82 12.76
N THR A 73 6.48 4.66 13.92
CA THR A 73 5.05 4.97 14.08
C THR A 73 4.79 6.14 15.04
N LEU A 74 5.41 6.13 16.24
CA LEU A 74 5.17 7.15 17.25
C LEU A 74 5.94 8.44 16.99
N MET A 75 7.18 8.36 16.47
CA MET A 75 7.99 9.55 16.22
C MET A 75 7.34 10.50 15.19
N PRO A 76 6.87 10.05 14.01
CA PRO A 76 6.17 10.92 13.08
C PRO A 76 4.95 11.57 13.73
N GLU A 77 4.14 10.80 14.47
CA GLU A 77 2.94 11.35 15.11
C GLU A 77 3.24 12.38 16.20
N LYS A 78 4.29 12.16 17.00
CA LYS A 78 4.76 13.17 17.98
C LYS A 78 5.24 14.44 17.29
N LYS A 79 6.02 14.32 16.21
CA LYS A 79 6.50 15.50 15.46
C LYS A 79 5.35 16.23 14.76
N ARG A 80 4.38 15.52 14.18
CA ARG A 80 3.14 16.12 13.61
C ARG A 80 2.37 16.88 14.68
N ALA A 81 2.14 16.25 15.84
CA ALA A 81 1.44 16.85 16.97
C ALA A 81 2.10 18.16 17.42
N ALA A 82 3.43 18.16 17.57
CA ALA A 82 4.20 19.35 17.90
C ALA A 82 4.10 20.45 16.82
N CYS A 83 4.16 20.08 15.54
CA CYS A 83 4.00 21.01 14.43
C CYS A 83 2.61 21.66 14.35
N CYS A 84 1.58 20.98 14.85
CA CYS A 84 0.19 21.39 14.75
C CYS A 84 -0.43 21.86 16.07
N ASP A 85 0.33 21.88 17.16
CA ASP A 85 -0.18 22.15 18.52
C ASP A 85 -1.39 21.27 18.87
N THR A 86 -1.28 19.97 18.61
CA THR A 86 -2.33 18.98 18.88
C THR A 86 -1.78 17.79 19.67
N THR A 87 -2.67 16.87 20.06
CA THR A 87 -2.25 15.57 20.61
C THR A 87 -1.89 14.59 19.48
N PRO A 88 -0.86 13.74 19.68
CA PRO A 88 -0.54 12.66 18.73
C PRO A 88 -1.75 11.80 18.38
N GLY A 89 -1.82 11.35 17.13
CA GLY A 89 -2.83 10.41 16.67
C GLY A 89 -2.72 9.04 17.34
N ILE A 90 -3.71 8.19 17.05
CA ILE A 90 -3.65 6.78 17.45
C ILE A 90 -2.54 6.10 16.64
N VAL A 91 -1.65 5.40 17.33
CA VAL A 91 -0.56 4.63 16.71
C VAL A 91 -0.58 3.19 17.20
N PHE A 92 -0.18 2.27 16.34
CA PHE A 92 -0.17 0.82 16.59
C PHE A 92 1.20 0.33 17.10
N VAL A 93 1.82 1.07 18.02
CA VAL A 93 3.15 0.74 18.57
C VAL A 93 3.12 -0.62 19.27
N LYS A 94 2.05 -0.90 20.03
CA LYS A 94 1.95 -2.13 20.81
C LYS A 94 1.82 -3.35 19.91
N GLU A 95 0.99 -3.27 18.88
CA GLU A 95 0.77 -4.33 17.89
C GLU A 95 2.05 -4.58 17.08
N CYS A 96 2.74 -3.51 16.66
CA CYS A 96 4.04 -3.59 16.00
C CYS A 96 5.07 -4.31 16.90
N THR A 97 5.24 -3.83 18.14
CA THR A 97 6.23 -4.37 19.07
C THR A 97 5.94 -5.83 19.40
N ALA A 98 4.67 -6.19 19.61
CA ALA A 98 4.27 -7.55 19.91
C ALA A 98 4.55 -8.51 18.74
N ALA A 99 4.13 -8.16 17.53
CA ALA A 99 4.35 -8.98 16.33
C ALA A 99 5.85 -9.16 16.03
N LEU A 100 6.62 -8.08 16.07
CA LEU A 100 8.06 -8.12 15.82
C LEU A 100 8.82 -8.86 16.93
N SER A 101 8.46 -8.66 18.20
CA SER A 101 9.05 -9.39 19.33
C SER A 101 8.80 -10.90 19.21
N ALA A 102 7.59 -11.30 18.82
CA ALA A 102 7.26 -12.71 18.60
C ALA A 102 8.03 -13.33 17.42
N ALA A 103 8.30 -12.56 16.36
CA ALA A 103 9.13 -13.02 15.24
C ALA A 103 10.62 -13.17 15.64
N ILE A 104 11.16 -12.23 16.42
CA ILE A 104 12.54 -12.28 16.92
C ILE A 104 12.71 -13.42 17.94
N ALA A 105 11.80 -13.54 18.92
CA ALA A 105 11.84 -14.60 19.93
C ALA A 105 11.75 -16.00 19.30
N GLY A 106 10.92 -16.14 18.25
CA GLY A 106 10.82 -17.34 17.43
C GLY A 106 12.00 -17.57 16.47
N LYS A 107 13.01 -16.68 16.47
CA LYS A 107 14.18 -16.69 15.56
C LYS A 107 13.82 -16.61 14.07
N ALA A 108 12.57 -16.25 13.75
CA ALA A 108 12.09 -16.12 12.39
C ALA A 108 12.67 -14.87 11.71
N ILE A 109 13.01 -13.84 12.51
CA ILE A 109 13.65 -12.60 12.05
C ILE A 109 14.91 -12.34 12.89
N ALA A 110 15.99 -11.93 12.22
CA ALA A 110 17.12 -11.25 12.83
C ALA A 110 17.04 -9.73 12.55
N LEU A 111 17.36 -8.93 13.58
CA LEU A 111 17.35 -7.47 13.53
C LEU A 111 18.51 -6.96 14.38
N ALA A 112 19.40 -6.15 13.78
CA ALA A 112 20.55 -5.59 14.47
C ALA A 112 20.25 -4.18 15.00
N ASP A 113 20.66 -3.88 16.24
CA ASP A 113 20.48 -2.55 16.83
C ASP A 113 21.09 -1.42 16.00
N ALA A 114 22.28 -1.65 15.41
CA ALA A 114 22.96 -0.64 14.60
C ALA A 114 22.16 -0.26 13.33
N ASP A 115 21.48 -1.23 12.71
CA ASP A 115 20.64 -0.98 11.53
C ASP A 115 19.38 -0.21 11.93
N VAL A 116 18.81 -0.52 13.09
CA VAL A 116 17.67 0.22 13.66
C VAL A 116 18.08 1.67 13.97
N ASP A 117 19.25 1.89 14.55
CA ASP A 117 19.77 3.24 14.82
C ASP A 117 19.96 4.05 13.53
N ALA A 118 20.57 3.45 12.51
CA ALA A 118 20.75 4.12 11.22
C ALA A 118 19.41 4.47 10.55
N CYS A 119 18.44 3.54 10.60
CA CYS A 119 17.08 3.77 10.11
C CYS A 119 16.41 4.94 10.84
N ILE A 120 16.41 4.93 12.18
CA ILE A 120 15.76 5.95 13.01
C ILE A 120 16.40 7.32 12.80
N ALA A 121 17.73 7.41 12.77
CA ALA A 121 18.45 8.66 12.53
C ALA A 121 18.14 9.24 11.14
N ALA A 122 18.12 8.40 10.10
CA ALA A 122 17.75 8.82 8.75
C ALA A 122 16.28 9.28 8.68
N PHE A 123 15.39 8.63 9.44
CA PHE A 123 13.98 8.97 9.42
C PHE A 123 13.70 10.26 10.19
N GLU A 124 14.38 10.47 11.32
CA GLU A 124 14.36 11.74 12.04
C GLU A 124 14.76 12.91 11.14
N LYS A 125 15.83 12.75 10.36
CA LYS A 125 16.27 13.75 9.38
C LYS A 125 15.19 14.05 8.32
N THR A 126 14.45 13.02 7.89
CA THR A 126 13.35 13.17 6.92
C THR A 126 12.17 13.95 7.51
N LEU A 127 12.04 13.95 8.84
CA LEU A 127 10.97 14.61 9.60
C LEU A 127 11.42 15.93 10.23
N GLU A 128 12.56 16.49 9.82
CA GLU A 128 13.00 17.81 10.27
C GLU A 128 12.05 18.92 9.76
N GLY A 129 11.73 19.86 10.65
CA GLY A 129 10.75 20.91 10.38
C GLY A 129 9.30 20.38 10.31
N CYS A 130 8.41 21.21 9.73
CA CYS A 130 6.98 20.92 9.64
C CYS A 130 6.45 20.87 8.21
N GLU A 131 7.33 21.01 7.20
CA GLU A 131 6.92 21.04 5.80
C GLU A 131 6.38 19.71 5.29
N TRP A 132 6.68 18.60 5.97
CA TRP A 132 6.23 17.26 5.59
C TRP A 132 4.81 16.96 6.10
N VAL A 133 4.24 17.80 6.97
CA VAL A 133 2.91 17.59 7.55
C VAL A 133 1.85 17.82 6.48
N GLY A 134 1.29 16.71 5.99
CA GLY A 134 0.38 16.70 4.85
C GLY A 134 -0.48 15.44 4.80
N PRO A 135 -1.36 15.33 3.77
CA PRO A 135 -2.08 14.09 3.47
C PRO A 135 -1.14 12.96 3.02
N PHE A 136 0.06 13.28 2.54
CA PHE A 136 1.03 12.29 2.05
C PHE A 136 2.36 12.44 2.80
N PRO A 137 2.43 12.03 4.07
CA PRO A 137 3.67 12.10 4.84
C PRO A 137 4.75 11.24 4.17
N PRO A 138 6.04 11.59 4.35
CA PRO A 138 7.12 10.80 3.78
C PRO A 138 7.09 9.36 4.31
N GLY A 139 7.42 8.43 3.41
CA GLY A 139 7.72 7.05 3.78
C GLY A 139 9.00 6.96 4.61
N PRO A 140 9.29 5.79 5.21
CA PRO A 140 10.59 5.56 5.83
C PRO A 140 11.71 5.67 4.78
N PRO A 141 12.90 6.17 5.15
CA PRO A 141 14.02 6.33 4.24
C PRO A 141 14.61 4.98 3.81
N PRO A 142 15.46 4.93 2.75
CA PRO A 142 16.12 3.71 2.30
C PRO A 142 16.92 2.98 3.39
N ALA A 143 17.45 3.69 4.39
CA ALA A 143 18.16 3.08 5.52
C ALA A 143 17.27 2.15 6.38
N CYS A 144 15.94 2.27 6.28
CA CYS A 144 14.99 1.40 6.97
C CYS A 144 14.60 0.17 6.15
N MET A 145 15.00 0.09 4.88
CA MET A 145 14.59 -0.98 3.98
C MET A 145 15.54 -2.16 4.11
N GLY A 146 14.99 -3.36 4.31
CA GLY A 146 15.79 -4.58 4.36
C GLY A 146 16.55 -4.82 5.65
N ILE A 147 16.28 -4.05 6.73
CA ILE A 147 16.93 -4.25 8.04
C ILE A 147 16.42 -5.51 8.77
N LEU A 148 15.21 -5.98 8.43
CA LEU A 148 14.68 -7.25 8.93
C LEU A 148 15.18 -8.38 8.03
N LYS A 149 15.90 -9.34 8.61
CA LYS A 149 16.43 -10.52 7.90
C LYS A 149 15.62 -11.74 8.27
N GLY A 150 14.85 -12.27 7.32
CA GLY A 150 14.09 -13.51 7.51
C GLY A 150 15.00 -14.74 7.53
N ASN A 151 14.65 -15.71 8.39
CA ASN A 151 15.40 -16.96 8.58
C ASN A 151 14.56 -18.22 8.28
N VAL A 152 13.28 -18.06 7.95
CA VAL A 152 12.38 -19.18 7.69
C VAL A 152 12.60 -19.70 6.28
N GLY A 153 13.10 -20.93 6.17
CA GLY A 153 13.37 -21.57 4.89
C GLY A 153 12.11 -21.98 4.11
N ALA A 154 12.29 -22.34 2.85
CA ALA A 154 11.22 -22.79 1.97
C ALA A 154 10.43 -23.98 2.55
N GLY A 155 9.11 -23.97 2.34
CA GLY A 155 8.17 -24.99 2.81
C GLY A 155 7.84 -24.91 4.30
N LYS A 156 8.39 -23.96 5.06
CA LYS A 156 8.11 -23.79 6.49
C LYS A 156 6.99 -22.78 6.72
N LYS A 157 6.30 -22.94 7.86
CA LYS A 157 5.23 -22.04 8.30
C LYS A 157 5.78 -20.65 8.58
N CYS A 158 5.03 -19.64 8.18
CA CYS A 158 5.36 -18.23 8.37
C CYS A 158 4.10 -17.42 8.69
N ARG A 159 4.32 -16.23 9.23
CA ARG A 159 3.29 -15.27 9.63
C ARG A 159 3.43 -13.93 8.93
N SER A 160 4.55 -13.75 8.24
CA SER A 160 4.90 -12.61 7.42
C SER A 160 5.94 -13.06 6.40
N SER A 161 5.94 -12.44 5.24
CA SER A 161 6.99 -12.62 4.24
C SER A 161 8.33 -12.11 4.74
N LEU A 162 8.36 -11.19 5.70
CA LEU A 162 9.59 -10.73 6.36
C LEU A 162 10.26 -11.82 7.23
N GLU A 163 9.53 -12.87 7.62
CA GLU A 163 10.10 -14.03 8.31
C GLU A 163 10.82 -14.96 7.32
N CYS A 164 10.44 -14.95 6.04
CA CYS A 164 10.97 -15.87 5.03
C CYS A 164 12.38 -15.47 4.59
N ALA A 165 13.24 -16.46 4.38
CA ALA A 165 14.63 -16.24 3.96
C ALA A 165 14.72 -15.85 2.47
N GLY A 166 15.65 -14.95 2.14
CA GLY A 166 15.91 -14.57 0.76
C GLY A 166 14.72 -13.90 0.08
N ASP A 167 14.36 -14.40 -1.11
CA ASP A 167 13.26 -13.91 -1.95
C ASP A 167 11.94 -14.67 -1.75
N LEU A 168 11.89 -15.57 -0.78
CA LEU A 168 10.70 -16.36 -0.47
C LEU A 168 9.56 -15.47 0.06
N ARG A 169 8.32 -15.76 -0.32
CA ARG A 169 7.13 -15.07 0.18
C ARG A 169 6.28 -15.97 1.06
N CYS A 170 5.59 -15.38 2.03
CA CYS A 170 4.65 -16.11 2.87
C CYS A 170 3.28 -16.23 2.18
N VAL A 171 3.02 -17.36 1.54
CA VAL A 171 1.79 -17.63 0.77
C VAL A 171 0.75 -18.34 1.64
N GLY A 172 -0.52 -18.00 1.44
CA GLY A 172 -1.64 -18.55 2.23
C GLY A 172 -1.78 -17.92 3.63
N LEU A 173 -1.10 -16.79 3.87
CA LEU A 173 -1.27 -16.01 5.08
C LEU A 173 -2.69 -15.40 5.13
N GLY A 174 -3.40 -15.64 6.22
CA GLY A 174 -4.69 -15.02 6.51
C GLY A 174 -4.71 -14.41 7.91
N PRO A 175 -5.82 -13.78 8.34
CA PRO A 175 -5.94 -13.18 9.67
C PRO A 175 -5.75 -14.18 10.83
N THR A 176 -6.06 -15.45 10.57
CA THR A 176 -6.10 -16.55 11.54
C THR A 176 -5.25 -17.75 11.13
N GLN A 177 -4.66 -17.71 9.92
CA GLN A 177 -3.95 -18.83 9.34
C GLN A 177 -2.52 -18.44 9.00
N ALA A 178 -1.56 -19.21 9.52
CA ALA A 178 -0.16 -19.10 9.12
C ALA A 178 0.01 -19.58 7.67
N GLY A 179 0.78 -18.80 6.91
CA GLY A 179 1.17 -19.14 5.55
C GLY A 179 2.35 -20.12 5.51
N THR A 180 2.92 -20.28 4.32
CA THR A 180 4.12 -21.08 4.08
C THR A 180 5.10 -20.27 3.23
N CYS A 181 6.38 -20.29 3.57
CA CYS A 181 7.41 -19.64 2.77
C CYS A 181 7.60 -20.42 1.46
N THR A 182 7.24 -19.82 0.33
CA THR A 182 7.37 -20.42 -1.00
C THR A 182 8.17 -19.51 -1.91
N ALA A 183 8.73 -20.08 -2.97
CA ALA A 183 9.30 -19.29 -4.06
C ALA A 183 8.20 -18.42 -4.71
N PRO A 184 8.58 -17.35 -5.43
CA PRO A 184 7.63 -16.55 -6.19
C PRO A 184 6.85 -17.41 -7.19
N GLY A 185 5.57 -17.09 -7.34
CA GLY A 185 4.60 -17.82 -8.14
C GLY A 185 4.95 -17.84 -9.63
N ALA A 186 4.63 -18.95 -10.29
CA ALA A 186 4.81 -19.12 -11.72
C ALA A 186 3.73 -18.38 -12.52
N GLY A 187 3.93 -18.26 -13.84
CA GLY A 187 2.96 -17.64 -14.73
C GLY A 187 1.57 -18.29 -14.64
N GLY A 188 0.53 -17.48 -14.49
CA GLY A 188 -0.86 -17.88 -14.34
C GLY A 188 -1.35 -18.02 -12.90
N GLU A 189 -0.46 -18.06 -11.90
CA GLU A 189 -0.85 -18.12 -10.49
C GLU A 189 -1.48 -16.81 -10.01
N SER A 190 -2.38 -16.88 -9.03
CA SER A 190 -3.04 -15.71 -8.46
C SER A 190 -2.10 -14.87 -7.61
N CYS A 191 -2.26 -13.54 -7.65
CA CYS A 191 -1.47 -12.58 -6.88
C CYS A 191 -2.31 -11.36 -6.44
N GLY A 192 -1.74 -10.48 -5.61
CA GLY A 192 -2.32 -9.25 -5.08
C GLY A 192 -3.34 -9.47 -3.98
N GLY A 193 -3.32 -10.63 -3.31
CA GLY A 193 -4.37 -11.06 -2.38
C GLY A 193 -4.00 -10.98 -0.90
N ALA A 194 -2.72 -10.94 -0.55
CA ALA A 194 -2.29 -11.02 0.85
C ALA A 194 -1.77 -9.67 1.35
N THR A 195 -2.35 -9.18 2.46
CA THR A 195 -1.77 -8.05 3.22
C THR A 195 -0.86 -8.60 4.30
N ASP A 196 0.40 -8.17 4.28
CA ASP A 196 1.38 -8.54 5.31
C ASP A 196 1.32 -7.54 6.48
N ALA A 197 0.65 -7.95 7.57
CA ALA A 197 0.41 -7.08 8.72
C ALA A 197 1.73 -6.61 9.37
N LEU A 198 2.71 -7.51 9.52
CA LEU A 198 4.00 -7.13 10.10
C LEU A 198 4.73 -6.14 9.19
N ALA A 199 4.78 -6.39 7.88
CA ALA A 199 5.40 -5.46 6.94
C ALA A 199 4.72 -4.07 6.95
N THR A 200 3.40 -4.05 7.13
CA THR A 200 2.62 -2.81 7.31
C THR A 200 3.04 -2.07 8.59
N TYR A 201 3.09 -2.77 9.73
CA TYR A 201 3.48 -2.17 11.01
C TYR A 201 4.91 -1.62 11.00
N VAL A 202 5.86 -2.36 10.42
CA VAL A 202 7.27 -1.94 10.30
C VAL A 202 7.56 -1.15 9.01
N ARG A 203 6.51 -0.70 8.32
CA ARG A 203 6.54 0.17 7.13
C ARG A 203 7.56 -0.26 6.06
N GLN A 204 7.67 -1.56 5.82
CA GLN A 204 8.56 -2.14 4.81
C GLN A 204 7.87 -2.07 3.44
N ASN A 205 7.92 -0.89 2.82
CA ASN A 205 7.18 -0.60 1.58
C ASN A 205 7.82 -1.22 0.32
N ASP A 206 9.02 -1.81 0.44
CA ASP A 206 9.70 -2.53 -0.62
C ASP A 206 9.53 -4.06 -0.51
N LEU A 207 8.50 -4.51 0.23
CA LEU A 207 8.22 -5.94 0.46
C LEU A 207 8.18 -6.72 -0.85
N ASP A 208 7.43 -6.24 -1.85
CA ASP A 208 7.29 -6.94 -3.14
C ASP A 208 8.58 -6.97 -3.96
N LYS A 209 9.52 -6.05 -3.70
CA LYS A 209 10.85 -6.09 -4.32
C LYS A 209 11.72 -7.18 -3.71
N ARG A 210 11.58 -7.41 -2.40
CA ARG A 210 12.43 -8.36 -1.64
C ARG A 210 11.82 -9.76 -1.54
N HIS A 211 10.51 -9.86 -1.48
CA HIS A 211 9.73 -11.09 -1.36
C HIS A 211 8.63 -11.11 -2.43
N PRO A 212 8.99 -11.14 -3.72
CA PRO A 212 8.02 -10.98 -4.81
C PRO A 212 6.95 -12.08 -4.80
N GLU A 213 5.71 -11.70 -5.08
CA GLU A 213 4.61 -12.69 -5.25
C GLU A 213 4.80 -13.56 -6.48
N CYS A 214 5.36 -12.99 -7.53
CA CYS A 214 5.48 -13.60 -8.85
C CYS A 214 6.93 -13.59 -9.28
N ARG A 215 7.37 -14.61 -10.03
CA ARG A 215 8.72 -14.62 -10.64
C ARG A 215 8.94 -13.43 -11.57
N GLU A 216 7.87 -12.98 -12.20
CA GLU A 216 7.86 -11.81 -13.08
C GLU A 216 7.12 -10.66 -12.40
N ARG A 217 5.83 -10.46 -12.72
CA ARG A 217 5.02 -9.40 -12.11
C ARG A 217 3.61 -9.86 -11.79
N CYS A 218 3.03 -9.22 -10.77
CA CYS A 218 1.60 -9.33 -10.52
C CYS A 218 0.83 -8.35 -11.42
N ILE A 219 0.18 -8.86 -12.46
CA ILE A 219 -0.59 -8.06 -13.43
C ILE A 219 -2.04 -8.54 -13.38
N LYS A 220 -2.96 -7.65 -13.01
CA LYS A 220 -4.41 -7.97 -12.88
C LYS A 220 -4.67 -9.20 -12.01
N HIS A 221 -4.01 -9.27 -10.85
CA HIS A 221 -4.11 -10.39 -9.90
C HIS A 221 -3.63 -11.73 -10.44
N GLN A 222 -2.82 -11.74 -11.51
CA GLN A 222 -2.17 -12.93 -12.02
C GLN A 222 -0.67 -12.69 -12.20
N CYS A 223 0.13 -13.69 -11.85
CA CYS A 223 1.54 -13.72 -12.18
C CYS A 223 1.68 -13.84 -13.70
N ALA A 224 2.25 -12.84 -14.34
CA ALA A 224 2.37 -12.80 -15.78
C ALA A 224 3.63 -12.06 -16.21
N SER A 225 4.06 -12.34 -17.43
CA SER A 225 5.13 -11.59 -18.07
C SER A 225 4.70 -10.14 -18.28
N PRO A 226 5.61 -9.18 -18.07
CA PRO A 226 5.34 -7.79 -18.39
C PRO A 226 4.92 -7.63 -19.85
N VAL A 227 4.01 -6.70 -20.10
CA VAL A 227 3.51 -6.40 -21.43
C VAL A 227 4.63 -5.79 -22.27
N ALA A 228 4.97 -6.46 -23.37
CA ALA A 228 5.97 -6.00 -24.33
C ALA A 228 5.53 -4.72 -25.05
N GLU A 229 6.46 -4.07 -25.74
CA GLU A 229 6.18 -2.89 -26.55
C GLU A 229 5.06 -3.13 -27.56
N GLY A 230 4.17 -2.14 -27.71
CA GLY A 230 2.95 -2.18 -28.51
C GLY A 230 1.76 -2.89 -27.86
N GLY A 231 1.99 -3.66 -26.79
CA GLY A 231 0.94 -4.39 -26.07
C GLY A 231 0.01 -3.47 -25.26
N ALA A 232 -1.22 -3.93 -25.02
CA ALA A 232 -2.22 -3.17 -24.28
C ALA A 232 -1.93 -3.16 -22.78
N CYS A 233 -2.08 -1.99 -22.15
CA CYS A 233 -1.79 -1.78 -20.73
C CYS A 233 -2.85 -0.89 -20.07
N LEU A 234 -2.93 -0.94 -18.75
CA LEU A 234 -3.76 -0.04 -17.95
C LEU A 234 -2.89 1.02 -17.25
N ILE A 235 -1.76 0.58 -16.69
CA ILE A 235 -0.77 1.39 -15.97
C ILE A 235 0.64 0.99 -16.41
N SER A 236 1.63 1.87 -16.19
CA SER A 236 3.02 1.60 -16.60
C SER A 236 3.64 0.40 -15.87
N ALA A 237 3.11 0.01 -14.71
CA ALA A 237 3.55 -1.20 -14.00
C ALA A 237 3.23 -2.50 -14.76
N ASP A 238 2.27 -2.47 -15.70
CA ASP A 238 1.96 -3.63 -16.56
C ASP A 238 3.07 -3.86 -17.60
N CYS A 239 3.79 -2.82 -18.00
CA CYS A 239 4.74 -2.87 -19.10
C CYS A 239 6.11 -3.40 -18.68
N ALA A 240 6.85 -3.96 -19.63
CA ALA A 240 8.25 -4.36 -19.44
C ALA A 240 9.13 -3.18 -19.00
N ASP A 241 10.31 -3.50 -18.45
CA ASP A 241 11.26 -2.49 -18.00
C ASP A 241 11.59 -1.49 -19.12
N ALA A 242 11.74 -0.22 -18.75
CA ALA A 242 11.96 0.91 -19.66
C ALA A 242 10.82 1.23 -20.66
N LEU A 243 9.63 0.64 -20.47
CA LEU A 243 8.42 0.99 -21.21
C LEU A 243 7.44 1.78 -20.32
N GLN A 244 6.59 2.59 -20.96
CA GLN A 244 5.50 3.31 -20.30
C GLN A 244 4.14 2.99 -20.91
N CYS A 245 3.11 2.99 -20.08
CA CYS A 245 1.74 2.84 -20.53
C CYS A 245 1.17 4.19 -20.96
N LEU A 246 1.27 4.51 -22.25
CA LEU A 246 0.83 5.79 -22.82
C LEU A 246 -0.39 5.61 -23.71
N PRO A 247 -1.22 6.65 -23.90
CA PRO A 247 -2.25 6.64 -24.93
C PRO A 247 -1.64 6.25 -26.28
N ALA A 248 -2.27 5.31 -27.00
CA ALA A 248 -1.80 4.93 -28.32
C ALA A 248 -1.85 6.13 -29.29
N ALA A 249 -0.79 6.33 -30.07
CA ALA A 249 -0.79 7.34 -31.13
C ALA A 249 -1.82 6.96 -32.21
N GLY A 250 -2.89 7.76 -32.36
CA GLY A 250 -3.93 7.57 -33.38
C GLY A 250 -5.34 7.91 -32.90
N PRO A 251 -6.33 7.98 -33.80
CA PRO A 251 -7.74 8.16 -33.42
C PRO A 251 -8.18 6.98 -32.53
N GLY A 252 -8.55 7.29 -31.30
CA GLY A 252 -8.94 6.29 -30.31
C GLY A 252 -10.13 5.44 -30.77
N PRO A 253 -10.19 4.14 -30.41
CA PRO A 253 -11.31 3.28 -30.76
C PRO A 253 -12.56 3.66 -29.96
N LYS A 254 -13.45 4.46 -30.55
CA LYS A 254 -14.81 4.78 -30.04
C LYS A 254 -14.87 5.43 -28.64
N PRO A 255 -16.02 6.00 -28.24
CA PRO A 255 -16.15 6.69 -26.94
C PRO A 255 -16.08 5.67 -25.78
N GLY A 256 -15.14 5.87 -24.85
CA GLY A 256 -15.01 5.02 -23.66
C GLY A 256 -13.75 5.27 -22.83
N LEU A 257 -12.56 5.16 -23.43
CA LEU A 257 -11.25 5.56 -22.89
C LEU A 257 -10.22 5.31 -24.01
N PRO A 258 -9.19 6.16 -24.20
CA PRO A 258 -8.18 5.90 -25.21
C PRO A 258 -7.46 4.59 -24.87
N ALA A 259 -7.35 3.68 -25.85
CA ALA A 259 -6.52 2.49 -25.70
C ALA A 259 -5.09 2.92 -25.36
N LYS A 260 -4.54 2.40 -24.26
CA LYS A 260 -3.14 2.64 -23.89
C LYS A 260 -2.28 1.46 -24.34
N LYS A 261 -1.06 1.77 -24.74
CA LYS A 261 -0.06 0.79 -25.15
C LYS A 261 1.25 1.01 -24.41
N CYS A 262 1.97 -0.07 -24.17
CA CYS A 262 3.35 -0.01 -23.72
C CYS A 262 4.20 0.53 -24.87
N VAL A 263 4.90 1.63 -24.65
CA VAL A 263 5.76 2.26 -25.66
C VAL A 263 7.15 2.47 -25.07
N ALA A 264 8.18 2.38 -25.91
CA ALA A 264 9.53 2.74 -25.50
C ALA A 264 9.55 4.20 -25.02
N GLY A 265 10.02 4.40 -23.80
CA GLY A 265 10.05 5.71 -23.18
C GLY A 265 10.56 5.61 -21.77
N LYS A 266 11.63 6.36 -21.49
CA LYS A 266 12.02 6.59 -20.10
C LYS A 266 11.04 7.54 -19.45
N ALA A 267 10.90 7.42 -18.14
CA ALA A 267 10.13 8.45 -17.45
C ALA A 267 10.83 9.81 -17.61
N PRO A 268 10.06 10.89 -17.80
CA PRO A 268 10.62 12.24 -17.85
C PRO A 268 11.41 12.52 -16.56
N GLY A 269 12.65 12.97 -16.72
CA GLY A 269 13.62 13.15 -15.64
C GLY A 269 13.96 14.59 -15.36
N LYS A 270 13.40 15.54 -16.12
CA LYS A 270 13.62 16.98 -15.91
C LYS A 270 12.36 17.69 -15.46
N GLU A 271 12.55 18.71 -14.64
CA GLU A 271 11.45 19.58 -14.22
C GLU A 271 10.80 20.27 -15.43
N GLY A 272 9.47 20.35 -15.41
CA GLY A 272 8.65 20.93 -16.46
C GLY A 272 8.33 19.99 -17.63
N GLU A 273 8.99 18.83 -17.75
CA GLU A 273 8.68 17.85 -18.79
C GLU A 273 7.29 17.23 -18.58
N PRO A 274 6.51 17.00 -19.65
CA PRO A 274 5.19 16.39 -19.54
C PRO A 274 5.29 14.93 -19.06
N CYS A 275 4.43 14.51 -18.14
CA CYS A 275 4.36 13.14 -17.60
C CYS A 275 3.03 12.46 -17.96
N PRO A 276 2.81 12.08 -19.22
CA PRO A 276 1.54 11.51 -19.68
C PRO A 276 1.18 10.16 -19.02
N ALA A 277 2.18 9.45 -18.47
CA ALA A 277 1.99 8.23 -17.70
C ALA A 277 1.70 8.45 -16.20
N GLY A 278 1.72 9.70 -15.72
CA GLY A 278 1.66 9.98 -14.28
C GLY A 278 2.97 9.68 -13.53
N VAL A 279 4.07 9.39 -14.24
CA VAL A 279 5.35 8.93 -13.65
C VAL A 279 6.50 9.80 -14.13
N CYS A 280 7.44 10.10 -13.23
CA CYS A 280 8.67 10.84 -13.46
C CYS A 280 9.88 10.04 -12.92
N GLU A 281 11.09 10.32 -13.38
CA GLU A 281 12.32 9.72 -12.83
C GLU A 281 12.78 10.38 -11.52
N GLY A 282 13.54 9.62 -10.73
CA GLY A 282 14.18 10.10 -9.51
C GLY A 282 13.18 10.52 -8.44
N ASN A 283 13.37 11.74 -7.90
CA ASN A 283 12.53 12.29 -6.83
C ASN A 283 11.43 13.23 -7.36
N LEU A 284 11.26 13.34 -8.67
CA LEU A 284 10.23 14.17 -9.28
C LEU A 284 8.86 13.49 -9.19
N GLN A 285 7.80 14.28 -9.11
CA GLN A 285 6.42 13.80 -9.14
C GLN A 285 5.67 14.39 -10.32
N CYS A 286 4.69 13.65 -10.82
CA CYS A 286 3.81 14.14 -11.87
C CYS A 286 2.74 15.06 -11.26
N ILE A 287 2.99 16.36 -11.31
CA ILE A 287 2.19 17.41 -10.70
C ILE A 287 1.53 18.22 -11.82
N GLY A 288 0.20 18.18 -11.91
CA GLY A 288 -0.53 18.87 -12.97
C GLY A 288 -0.13 18.43 -14.40
N GLY A 289 0.28 17.17 -14.56
CA GLY A 289 0.72 16.62 -15.86
C GLY A 289 2.16 16.97 -16.26
N LYS A 290 2.95 17.56 -15.36
CA LYS A 290 4.39 17.81 -15.56
C LYS A 290 5.22 17.26 -14.42
N CYS A 291 6.45 16.86 -14.70
CA CYS A 291 7.41 16.50 -13.68
C CYS A 291 7.88 17.73 -12.93
N GLY A 292 7.87 17.65 -11.61
CA GLY A 292 8.36 18.72 -10.76
C GLY A 292 8.67 18.22 -9.37
N SER A 293 9.52 18.96 -8.67
CA SER A 293 9.67 18.80 -7.23
C SER A 293 8.42 19.31 -6.52
N ARG A 294 8.10 18.70 -5.37
CA ARG A 294 7.09 19.26 -4.47
C ARG A 294 7.58 20.60 -3.93
N LYS A 295 6.72 21.59 -4.03
CA LYS A 295 6.92 22.96 -3.56
C LYS A 295 7.14 23.00 -2.05
N ALA A 296 8.11 23.81 -1.65
CA ALA A 296 8.42 24.16 -0.28
C ALA A 296 7.34 25.06 0.33
N ARG A 297 7.48 25.38 1.61
CA ARG A 297 6.56 26.26 2.32
C ARG A 297 6.45 27.64 1.66
N ASP A 298 5.26 28.24 1.75
CA ASP A 298 4.91 29.59 1.28
C ASP A 298 4.93 29.79 -0.24
N GLU A 299 5.26 28.76 -1.02
CA GLU A 299 5.08 28.74 -2.47
C GLU A 299 3.59 28.66 -2.85
N GLU A 300 3.22 29.28 -3.98
CA GLU A 300 1.83 29.22 -4.47
C GLU A 300 1.48 27.82 -4.97
N CYS A 301 0.30 27.31 -4.60
CA CYS A 301 -0.20 26.00 -5.00
C CYS A 301 -1.68 26.05 -5.40
N LYS A 302 -2.15 25.05 -6.15
CA LYS A 302 -3.58 24.83 -6.44
C LYS A 302 -4.11 23.56 -5.79
N ASP A 303 -3.28 22.54 -5.61
CA ASP A 303 -3.62 21.28 -4.96
C ASP A 303 -2.56 20.81 -3.96
N ASP A 304 -2.92 19.81 -3.15
CA ASP A 304 -2.02 19.26 -2.11
C ASP A 304 -0.82 18.50 -2.67
N PHE A 305 -0.96 17.93 -3.86
CA PHE A 305 0.10 17.15 -4.50
C PHE A 305 1.25 18.04 -4.99
N GLU A 306 0.98 19.34 -5.19
CA GLU A 306 2.00 20.34 -5.48
C GLU A 306 2.95 20.57 -4.29
N CYS A 307 2.54 20.33 -3.05
CA CYS A 307 3.28 20.75 -1.85
C CYS A 307 3.93 19.57 -1.11
N ARG A 308 5.03 19.83 -0.40
CA ARG A 308 5.63 18.85 0.53
C ARG A 308 4.67 18.46 1.67
N GLY A 309 3.93 19.45 2.17
CA GLY A 309 2.91 19.28 3.19
C GLY A 309 1.55 19.19 2.53
N GLY A 310 0.87 20.33 2.41
CA GLY A 310 -0.25 20.49 1.49
C GLY A 310 -0.56 21.96 1.22
N CYS A 311 -1.59 22.20 0.42
CA CYS A 311 -1.98 23.51 -0.07
C CYS A 311 -3.02 24.16 0.85
N LEU A 312 -2.59 25.16 1.61
CA LEU A 312 -3.41 25.94 2.52
C LEU A 312 -4.18 27.00 1.74
N LYS A 313 -5.50 26.82 1.63
CA LYS A 313 -6.41 27.77 0.97
C LYS A 313 -7.19 28.55 2.01
N SER A 314 -7.32 29.86 1.82
CA SER A 314 -8.17 30.72 2.67
C SER A 314 -9.58 30.78 2.07
N GLY A 315 -10.57 30.24 2.78
CA GLY A 315 -11.97 30.24 2.34
C GLY A 315 -12.17 29.50 1.01
N ALA A 316 -12.87 30.12 0.07
CA ALA A 316 -13.18 29.56 -1.26
C ALA A 316 -12.09 29.82 -2.32
N ALA A 317 -10.87 30.17 -1.91
CA ALA A 317 -9.79 30.47 -2.86
C ALA A 317 -9.39 29.25 -3.69
N THR A 318 -9.20 29.44 -5.00
CA THR A 318 -8.72 28.39 -5.92
C THR A 318 -7.22 28.16 -5.84
N LYS A 319 -6.49 29.11 -5.24
CA LYS A 319 -5.05 29.07 -4.99
C LYS A 319 -4.79 29.17 -3.49
N GLY A 320 -3.71 28.53 -3.05
CA GLY A 320 -3.25 28.55 -1.68
C GLY A 320 -1.75 28.76 -1.59
N LYS A 321 -1.23 28.59 -0.38
CA LYS A 321 0.20 28.53 -0.09
C LYS A 321 0.56 27.17 0.48
N CYS A 322 1.70 26.63 0.07
CA CYS A 322 2.19 25.38 0.64
C CYS A 322 2.53 25.56 2.12
N GLY A 323 2.14 24.61 2.95
CA GLY A 323 2.44 24.61 4.38
C GLY A 323 1.95 23.35 5.08
N PRO A 324 2.08 23.28 6.40
CA PRO A 324 1.61 22.13 7.17
C PRO A 324 0.07 22.04 7.13
N ARG A 325 -0.48 20.91 6.65
CA ARG A 325 -1.93 20.62 6.72
C ARG A 325 -2.26 19.97 8.05
N CYS A 326 -2.54 20.81 9.05
CA CYS A 326 -2.97 20.36 10.38
C CYS A 326 -4.47 20.01 10.45
N ASP A 327 -5.24 20.39 9.43
CA ASP A 327 -6.67 20.14 9.30
C ASP A 327 -7.00 18.76 8.71
N ILE A 328 -6.03 18.07 8.11
CA ILE A 328 -6.19 16.72 7.56
C ILE A 328 -5.19 15.76 8.21
N ARG A 329 -5.70 14.63 8.69
CA ARG A 329 -4.90 13.45 9.05
C ARG A 329 -4.96 12.46 7.87
N GLY A 330 -3.79 12.16 7.31
CA GLY A 330 -3.64 11.10 6.31
C GLY A 330 -3.53 9.73 6.95
#